data_AF-A0A833VF14-F1
#
_entry.id   AF-A0A833VF14-F1
#
_cell.length_a   1.000
_cell.length_b   1.000
_cell.length_c   1.000
_cell.angle_alpha   90.00
_cell.angle_beta   90.00
_cell.angle_gamma   90.00
#
_symmetry.space_group_name_H-M   'P 1'
#
loop_
_entity.id
_entity.type
_entity.pdbx_description
1 polymer ?
#
loop_
_entity_poly.entity_id
_entity_poly.type
_entity_poly.pdbx_seq_one_letter_code
_entity_poly.pdbx_strand_id
1 'polypeptide(L)'
;MASLQESLSRFKQQQEKCQSTLKSISRATASSSNTKAPQQQQPQKKPHTAASSSVTAKPVTPIKFSNDTERLQHINTIRKSSHGRRMKLVIDLLFETREALTAEEIYNGCYVDIHDNNNEIYDSLRNNLKVSFDGKRFSYKSKHDLKGKDDLLRLIRRNVEGLPVVDVKDSYTSVMDDLLALKAENLVWLLSNMDSQEDIVYPNDPKALLKTDDDLKQVYKSTDLPRDFVDLEKELLKMGMKPATKTAERRAAALMHGPIPKAKPKKRSEKFNRRSKLTNAHMPELFQFD
;
A
#
# COMPACT_ATOMS: atom_id res chain seq x y z
N MET A 1 -3.42 -50.74 -6.50
CA MET A 1 -4.84 -50.88 -6.11
C MET A 1 -5.04 -51.32 -4.65
N ALA A 2 -4.08 -52.00 -4.00
CA ALA A 2 -4.23 -52.48 -2.61
C ALA A 2 -4.29 -51.38 -1.52
N SER A 3 -3.60 -50.23 -1.70
CA SER A 3 -3.53 -49.19 -0.65
C SER A 3 -4.82 -48.36 -0.49
N LEU A 4 -5.64 -48.24 -1.53
CA LEU A 4 -6.92 -47.53 -1.47
C LEU A 4 -7.94 -48.34 -0.66
N GLN A 5 -7.96 -49.65 -0.86
CA GLN A 5 -8.86 -50.56 -0.13
C GLN A 5 -8.49 -50.64 1.36
N GLU A 6 -7.20 -50.58 1.68
CA GLU A 6 -6.72 -50.49 3.06
C GLU A 6 -7.09 -49.15 3.73
N SER A 7 -7.06 -48.05 2.97
CA SER A 7 -7.47 -46.74 3.48
C SER A 7 -8.98 -46.69 3.76
N LEU A 8 -9.79 -47.28 2.89
CA LEU A 8 -11.25 -47.38 3.07
C LEU A 8 -11.64 -48.27 4.25
N SER A 9 -10.94 -49.39 4.46
CA SER A 9 -11.21 -50.28 5.59
C SER A 9 -10.83 -49.63 6.92
N ARG A 10 -9.69 -48.91 6.98
CA ARG A 10 -9.31 -48.11 8.16
C ARG A 10 -10.32 -47.01 8.47
N PHE A 11 -10.80 -46.31 7.45
CA PHE A 11 -11.82 -45.26 7.62
C PHE A 11 -13.14 -45.83 8.16
N LYS A 12 -13.61 -46.95 7.60
CA LYS A 12 -14.84 -47.62 8.06
C LYS A 12 -14.70 -48.11 9.50
N GLN A 13 -13.54 -48.68 9.85
CA GLN A 13 -13.26 -49.14 11.21
C GLN A 13 -13.22 -47.97 12.20
N GLN A 14 -12.73 -46.80 11.78
CA GLN A 14 -12.74 -45.59 12.61
C GLN A 14 -14.16 -45.04 12.83
N GLN A 15 -15.02 -45.07 11.80
CA GLN A 15 -16.43 -44.71 11.95
C GLN A 15 -17.17 -45.63 12.93
N GLU A 16 -16.97 -46.94 12.84
CA GLU A 16 -17.61 -47.92 13.73
C GLU A 16 -17.20 -47.73 15.20
N LYS A 17 -15.92 -47.41 15.46
CA LYS A 17 -15.41 -47.09 16.81
C LYS A 17 -16.04 -45.82 17.38
N CYS A 18 -16.24 -44.79 16.56
CA CYS A 18 -16.89 -43.56 17.01
C CYS A 18 -18.37 -43.82 17.38
N GLN A 19 -19.07 -44.60 16.56
CA GLN A 19 -20.47 -44.95 16.83
C GLN A 19 -20.64 -45.85 18.07
N SER A 20 -19.71 -46.79 18.32
CA SER A 20 -19.77 -47.63 19.52
C SER A 20 -19.53 -46.83 20.80
N THR A 21 -18.63 -45.84 20.75
CA THR A 21 -18.34 -44.93 21.87
C THR A 21 -19.54 -44.04 22.21
N LEU A 22 -20.26 -43.53 21.20
CA LEU A 22 -21.48 -42.76 21.44
C LEU A 22 -22.59 -43.61 22.04
N LYS A 23 -22.71 -44.89 21.62
CA LYS A 23 -23.68 -45.84 22.18
C LYS A 23 -23.35 -46.29 23.61
N SER A 24 -22.08 -46.30 24.02
CA SER A 24 -21.71 -46.61 25.41
C SER A 24 -21.99 -45.44 26.35
N ILE A 25 -21.76 -44.20 25.89
CA ILE A 25 -22.08 -42.98 26.66
C ILE A 25 -23.59 -42.82 26.87
N SER A 26 -24.42 -43.14 25.86
CA SER A 26 -25.88 -43.12 26.01
C SER A 26 -26.42 -44.23 26.92
N ARG A 27 -25.72 -45.37 27.04
CA ARG A 27 -26.05 -46.43 28.00
C ARG A 27 -25.61 -46.11 29.43
N ALA A 28 -24.48 -45.42 29.61
CA ALA A 28 -23.99 -44.99 30.93
C ALA A 28 -24.91 -43.93 31.56
N THR A 29 -25.52 -43.06 30.75
CA THR A 29 -26.50 -42.06 31.21
C THR A 29 -27.89 -42.64 31.50
N ALA A 30 -28.22 -43.82 30.95
CA ALA A 30 -29.47 -44.52 31.22
C ALA A 30 -29.43 -45.48 32.45
N SER A 31 -28.25 -45.74 33.03
CA SER A 31 -28.08 -46.76 34.08
C SER A 31 -27.69 -46.21 35.47
N SER A 32 -27.59 -44.89 35.65
CA SER A 32 -27.45 -44.29 36.98
C SER A 32 -28.79 -43.82 37.55
N SER A 33 -29.56 -44.75 38.14
CA SER A 33 -30.58 -44.42 39.13
C SER A 33 -30.79 -45.56 40.13
N ASN A 34 -29.96 -45.62 41.18
CA ASN A 34 -30.40 -46.03 42.53
C ASN A 34 -29.27 -45.90 43.57
N THR A 35 -29.42 -44.98 44.53
CA THR A 35 -29.56 -45.27 45.98
C THR A 35 -29.61 -43.99 46.85
N LYS A 36 -30.81 -43.70 47.39
CA LYS A 36 -31.25 -43.11 48.70
C LYS A 36 -30.38 -42.01 49.38
N ALA A 37 -30.83 -40.74 49.53
CA ALA A 37 -31.85 -40.12 50.44
C ALA A 37 -31.35 -39.84 51.89
N PRO A 38 -31.85 -38.84 52.67
CA PRO A 38 -33.18 -38.20 52.57
C PRO A 38 -33.28 -36.67 52.86
N GLN A 39 -34.28 -35.99 52.28
CA GLN A 39 -34.98 -34.90 52.98
C GLN A 39 -36.43 -34.70 52.49
N GLN A 40 -37.32 -35.06 53.40
CA GLN A 40 -38.69 -34.61 53.74
C GLN A 40 -39.54 -33.71 52.80
N GLN A 41 -40.81 -34.12 52.78
CA GLN A 41 -42.09 -33.39 52.63
C GLN A 41 -42.81 -33.40 51.26
N GLN A 42 -43.96 -34.08 51.32
CA GLN A 42 -45.09 -34.23 50.39
C GLN A 42 -46.21 -33.23 50.78
N PRO A 43 -47.42 -33.23 50.17
CA PRO A 43 -47.79 -33.29 48.74
C PRO A 43 -49.03 -32.39 48.41
N GLN A 44 -49.34 -32.11 47.13
CA GLN A 44 -50.75 -31.99 46.69
C GLN A 44 -51.01 -32.59 45.29
N LYS A 45 -52.09 -33.37 45.26
CA LYS A 45 -52.80 -34.14 44.21
C LYS A 45 -53.62 -33.17 43.30
N LYS A 46 -54.07 -33.43 42.06
CA LYS A 46 -54.67 -34.61 41.37
C LYS A 46 -54.83 -34.26 39.83
N PRO A 47 -55.33 -35.18 38.98
CA PRO A 47 -55.00 -35.32 37.55
C PRO A 47 -56.13 -34.99 36.56
N HIS A 48 -55.81 -34.83 35.27
CA HIS A 48 -56.75 -35.07 34.16
C HIS A 48 -56.08 -35.71 32.93
N THR A 49 -56.49 -36.95 32.67
CA THR A 49 -56.81 -37.65 31.40
C THR A 49 -56.14 -37.27 30.07
N ALA A 50 -55.68 -38.33 29.39
CA ALA A 50 -55.17 -38.39 28.03
C ALA A 50 -56.22 -38.03 26.95
N ALA A 51 -55.77 -37.32 25.92
CA ALA A 51 -56.35 -37.36 24.59
C ALA A 51 -55.23 -37.23 23.56
N SER A 52 -55.20 -38.19 22.64
CA SER A 52 -54.27 -38.31 21.52
C SER A 52 -54.76 -37.45 20.37
N SER A 53 -53.95 -36.50 19.87
CA SER A 53 -54.20 -35.83 18.58
C SER A 53 -52.91 -35.23 18.02
N SER A 54 -52.32 -35.94 17.06
CA SER A 54 -51.51 -35.46 15.93
C SER A 54 -50.93 -34.04 16.00
N VAL A 55 -49.68 -33.92 16.44
CA VAL A 55 -48.87 -32.72 16.19
C VAL A 55 -48.33 -32.80 14.76
N THR A 56 -48.79 -31.88 13.92
CA THR A 56 -48.21 -31.54 12.62
C THR A 56 -46.74 -31.22 12.81
N ALA A 57 -45.88 -32.15 12.41
CA ALA A 57 -44.44 -31.93 12.32
C ALA A 57 -44.18 -30.84 11.28
N LYS A 58 -43.77 -29.65 11.73
CA LYS A 58 -43.15 -28.66 10.85
C LYS A 58 -41.93 -29.32 10.20
N PRO A 59 -41.70 -29.15 8.88
CA PRO A 59 -40.54 -29.75 8.24
C PRO A 59 -39.28 -29.15 8.87
N VAL A 60 -38.49 -30.02 9.50
CA VAL A 60 -37.13 -29.69 9.93
C VAL A 60 -36.35 -29.37 8.67
N THR A 61 -36.12 -28.08 8.43
CA THR A 61 -35.19 -27.65 7.39
C THR A 61 -33.86 -28.33 7.67
N PRO A 62 -33.28 -29.08 6.71
CA PRO A 62 -32.00 -29.73 6.93
C PRO A 62 -30.95 -28.65 7.22
N ILE A 63 -30.43 -28.65 8.45
CA ILE A 63 -29.35 -27.77 8.87
C ILE A 63 -28.14 -28.11 8.00
N LYS A 64 -27.75 -27.18 7.14
CA LYS A 64 -26.58 -27.30 6.25
C LYS A 64 -25.30 -27.14 7.06
N PHE A 65 -24.94 -28.16 7.86
CA PHE A 65 -23.81 -28.18 8.79
C PHE A 65 -22.42 -27.94 8.14
N SER A 66 -22.27 -28.13 6.83
CA SER A 66 -20.98 -27.94 6.16
C SER A 66 -20.52 -26.47 6.14
N ASN A 67 -21.42 -25.52 5.91
CA ASN A 67 -21.02 -24.13 5.70
C ASN A 67 -20.53 -23.45 7.01
N ASP A 68 -21.15 -23.78 8.14
CA ASP A 68 -20.72 -23.25 9.44
C ASP A 68 -19.37 -23.81 9.89
N THR A 69 -19.09 -25.08 9.58
CA THR A 69 -17.81 -25.71 9.92
C THR A 69 -16.66 -25.06 9.15
N GLU A 70 -16.85 -24.83 7.84
CA GLU A 70 -15.86 -24.17 6.99
C GLU A 70 -15.63 -22.71 7.41
N ARG A 71 -16.70 -21.96 7.70
CA ARG A 71 -16.61 -20.59 8.21
C ARG A 71 -15.81 -20.51 9.52
N LEU A 72 -16.10 -21.40 10.47
CA LEU A 72 -15.39 -21.45 11.75
C LEU A 72 -13.91 -21.82 11.59
N GLN A 73 -13.58 -22.74 10.67
CA GLN A 73 -12.18 -23.06 10.33
C GLN A 73 -11.47 -21.86 9.72
N HIS A 74 -12.13 -21.11 8.84
CA HIS A 74 -11.57 -19.89 8.25
C HIS A 74 -11.30 -18.81 9.31
N ILE A 75 -12.27 -18.55 10.19
CA ILE A 75 -12.12 -17.64 11.33
C ILE A 75 -10.94 -18.06 12.20
N ASN A 76 -10.82 -19.35 12.52
CA ASN A 76 -9.73 -19.87 13.34
C ASN A 76 -8.36 -19.68 12.64
N THR A 77 -8.32 -19.91 11.32
CA THR A 77 -7.12 -19.68 10.49
C THR A 77 -6.68 -18.22 10.54
N ILE A 78 -7.62 -17.29 10.40
CA ILE A 78 -7.35 -15.84 10.48
C ILE A 78 -6.88 -15.45 11.88
N ARG A 79 -7.53 -15.94 12.94
CA ARG A 79 -7.14 -15.65 14.33
C ARG A 79 -5.73 -16.16 14.66
N LYS A 80 -5.32 -17.29 14.10
CA LYS A 80 -3.96 -17.85 14.24
C LYS A 80 -2.94 -17.22 13.32
N SER A 81 -3.35 -16.40 12.35
CA SER A 81 -2.44 -15.77 11.41
C SER A 81 -1.64 -14.65 12.09
N SER A 82 -0.48 -14.32 11.50
CA SER A 82 0.41 -13.29 12.04
C SER A 82 -0.28 -11.93 12.10
N HIS A 83 0.21 -11.07 13.00
CA HIS A 83 -0.27 -9.68 13.13
C HIS A 83 -0.34 -8.94 11.80
N GLY A 84 0.77 -8.96 11.04
CA GLY A 84 0.83 -8.31 9.72
C GLY A 84 -0.15 -8.89 8.71
N ARG A 85 -0.47 -10.19 8.77
CA ARG A 85 -1.48 -10.79 7.88
C ARG A 85 -2.88 -10.28 8.21
N ARG A 86 -3.25 -10.21 9.49
CA ARG A 86 -4.54 -9.66 9.92
C ARG A 86 -4.68 -8.19 9.54
N MET A 87 -3.64 -7.38 9.76
CA MET A 87 -3.62 -5.99 9.30
C MET A 87 -3.82 -5.87 7.79
N LYS A 88 -3.11 -6.68 7.00
CA LYS A 88 -3.23 -6.66 5.54
C LYS A 88 -4.66 -6.94 5.10
N LEU A 89 -5.31 -7.95 5.67
CA LEU A 89 -6.71 -8.28 5.33
C LEU A 89 -7.66 -7.11 5.56
N VAL A 90 -7.47 -6.35 6.64
CA VAL A 90 -8.27 -5.16 6.92
C VAL A 90 -8.00 -4.06 5.89
N ILE A 91 -6.73 -3.80 5.57
CA ILE A 91 -6.34 -2.78 4.60
C ILE A 91 -6.87 -3.14 3.20
N ASP A 92 -6.75 -4.41 2.80
CA ASP A 92 -7.26 -4.92 1.53
C ASP A 92 -8.80 -4.74 1.47
N LEU A 93 -9.53 -5.06 2.54
CA LEU A 93 -10.98 -4.82 2.63
C LEU A 93 -11.35 -3.34 2.49
N LEU A 94 -10.64 -2.44 3.19
CA LEU A 94 -10.85 -1.00 3.10
C LEU A 94 -10.51 -0.46 1.69
N PHE A 95 -9.49 -1.01 1.06
CA PHE A 95 -9.09 -0.66 -0.30
C PHE A 95 -10.14 -1.10 -1.34
N GLU A 96 -10.70 -2.30 -1.19
CA GLU A 96 -11.72 -2.83 -2.10
C GLU A 96 -13.07 -2.11 -1.94
N THR A 97 -13.49 -1.88 -0.70
CA THR A 97 -14.79 -1.24 -0.41
C THR A 97 -14.80 0.25 -0.70
N ARG A 98 -13.66 0.94 -0.53
CA ARG A 98 -13.54 2.41 -0.65
C ARG A 98 -14.49 3.18 0.28
N GLU A 99 -14.99 2.54 1.33
CA GLU A 99 -15.94 3.09 2.28
C GLU A 99 -15.34 3.18 3.68
N ALA A 100 -15.95 4.00 4.52
CA ALA A 100 -15.60 4.10 5.93
C ALA A 100 -16.36 3.02 6.71
N LEU A 101 -15.65 2.00 7.20
CA LEU A 101 -16.22 0.85 7.90
C LEU A 101 -16.02 0.94 9.42
N THR A 102 -17.02 0.50 10.16
CA THR A 102 -16.95 0.28 11.61
C THR A 102 -16.19 -1.01 11.94
N ALA A 103 -15.76 -1.16 13.20
CA ALA A 103 -15.13 -2.40 13.65
C ALA A 103 -16.02 -3.64 13.43
N GLU A 104 -17.34 -3.50 13.56
CA GLU A 104 -18.31 -4.59 13.35
C GLU A 104 -18.37 -5.00 11.88
N GLU A 105 -18.43 -4.03 10.97
CA GLU A 105 -18.43 -4.27 9.53
C GLU A 105 -17.12 -4.91 9.07
N ILE A 106 -15.99 -4.49 9.63
CA ILE A 106 -14.69 -5.10 9.34
C ILE A 106 -14.64 -6.54 9.85
N TYR A 107 -15.16 -6.82 11.06
CA TYR A 107 -15.26 -8.17 11.58
C TYR A 107 -16.13 -9.07 10.69
N ASN A 108 -17.24 -8.54 10.18
CA ASN A 108 -18.11 -9.28 9.27
C ASN A 108 -17.45 -9.55 7.91
N GLY A 109 -16.64 -8.62 7.41
CA GLY A 109 -15.97 -8.73 6.11
C GLY A 109 -14.72 -9.64 6.13
N CYS A 110 -13.90 -9.54 7.18
CA CYS A 110 -12.60 -10.24 7.22
C CYS A 110 -12.34 -11.05 8.49
N TYR A 111 -13.30 -11.15 9.42
CA TYR A 111 -13.20 -11.91 10.68
C TYR A 111 -12.04 -11.50 11.60
N VAL A 112 -11.46 -10.33 11.36
CA VAL A 112 -10.47 -9.71 12.22
C VAL A 112 -11.21 -8.91 13.27
N ASP A 113 -10.99 -9.27 14.54
CA ASP A 113 -11.56 -8.54 15.66
C ASP A 113 -10.76 -7.26 15.90
N ILE A 114 -11.46 -6.12 15.96
CA ILE A 114 -10.92 -4.75 16.15
C ILE A 114 -11.74 -4.02 17.23
N HIS A 115 -12.56 -4.73 18.00
CA HIS A 115 -13.53 -4.13 18.92
C HIS A 115 -12.92 -3.46 20.16
N ASP A 116 -11.69 -3.81 20.51
CA ASP A 116 -11.04 -3.31 21.72
C ASP A 116 -9.99 -2.23 21.41
N ASN A 117 -10.05 -1.11 22.14
CA ASN A 117 -8.98 -0.11 22.16
C ASN A 117 -7.65 -0.66 22.71
N ASN A 118 -7.66 -1.84 23.34
CA ASN A 118 -6.45 -2.54 23.82
C ASN A 118 -5.95 -3.60 22.81
N ASN A 119 -6.50 -3.61 21.60
CA ASN A 119 -6.09 -4.52 20.54
C ASN A 119 -4.90 -3.93 19.78
N GLU A 120 -3.81 -4.68 19.70
CA GLU A 120 -2.61 -4.29 18.95
C GLU A 120 -2.92 -3.94 17.48
N ILE A 121 -3.93 -4.57 16.88
CA ILE A 121 -4.37 -4.29 15.51
C ILE A 121 -5.03 -2.92 15.43
N TYR A 122 -5.87 -2.56 16.41
CA TYR A 122 -6.52 -1.25 16.46
C TYR A 122 -5.48 -0.13 16.50
N ASP A 123 -4.50 -0.24 17.40
CA ASP A 123 -3.41 0.74 17.52
C ASP A 123 -2.51 0.77 16.27
N SER A 124 -2.22 -0.40 15.70
CA SER A 124 -1.40 -0.49 14.49
C SER A 124 -2.11 0.12 13.27
N LEU A 125 -3.43 -0.06 13.15
CA LEU A 125 -4.22 0.54 12.07
C LEU A 125 -4.31 2.06 12.22
N ARG A 126 -4.48 2.57 13.44
CA ARG A 126 -4.53 4.00 13.72
C ARG A 126 -3.23 4.73 13.39
N ASN A 127 -2.09 4.05 13.57
CA ASN A 127 -0.77 4.58 13.25
C ASN A 127 -0.36 4.34 11.78
N ASN A 128 -1.18 3.65 10.98
CA ASN A 128 -0.83 3.28 9.62
C ASN A 128 -1.05 4.45 8.64
N LEU A 129 -0.11 4.65 7.71
CA LEU A 129 -0.22 5.71 6.68
C LEU A 129 -1.35 5.47 5.67
N LYS A 130 -1.76 4.21 5.48
CA LYS A 130 -2.79 3.78 4.52
C LYS A 130 -4.21 3.72 5.10
N VAL A 131 -4.38 4.07 6.38
CA VAL A 131 -5.68 4.01 7.06
C VAL A 131 -5.95 5.35 7.74
N SER A 132 -7.17 5.87 7.58
CA SER A 132 -7.68 6.99 8.36
C SER A 132 -8.67 6.48 9.38
N PHE A 133 -8.66 7.06 10.58
CA PHE A 133 -9.60 6.72 11.64
C PHE A 133 -10.28 7.97 12.18
N ASP A 134 -11.61 8.03 12.02
CA ASP A 134 -12.42 9.20 12.37
C ASP A 134 -12.98 9.14 13.81
N GLY A 135 -12.43 8.27 14.66
CA GLY A 135 -12.92 8.03 16.02
C GLY A 135 -13.98 6.93 16.12
N LYS A 136 -14.64 6.59 15.01
CA LYS A 136 -15.66 5.50 14.94
C LYS A 136 -15.48 4.56 13.77
N ARG A 137 -14.97 5.05 12.64
CA ARG A 137 -14.83 4.31 11.39
C ARG A 137 -13.41 4.36 10.88
N PHE A 138 -12.99 3.30 10.21
CA PHE A 138 -11.75 3.18 9.47
C PHE A 138 -12.02 3.34 7.98
N SER A 139 -11.22 4.11 7.29
CA SER A 139 -11.28 4.27 5.84
C SER A 139 -9.90 4.12 5.22
N TYR A 140 -9.85 3.73 3.96
CA TYR A 140 -8.59 3.68 3.22
C TYR A 140 -8.09 5.10 2.95
N LYS A 141 -6.79 5.30 3.14
CA LYS A 141 -6.10 6.56 2.85
C LYS A 141 -4.99 6.32 1.83
N SER A 142 -5.17 6.86 0.62
CA SER A 142 -4.09 6.88 -0.37
C SER A 142 -2.98 7.85 0.03
N LYS A 143 -1.83 7.75 -0.64
CA LYS A 143 -0.70 8.67 -0.38
C LYS A 143 -1.06 10.11 -0.76
N HIS A 144 -1.85 10.26 -1.82
CA HIS A 144 -2.39 11.52 -2.31
C HIS A 144 -3.92 11.46 -2.32
N ASP A 145 -4.57 12.39 -1.62
CA ASP A 145 -6.03 12.51 -1.63
C ASP A 145 -6.46 13.17 -2.95
N LEU A 146 -6.71 12.34 -3.97
CA LEU A 146 -7.13 12.76 -5.30
C LEU A 146 -8.56 12.33 -5.55
N LYS A 147 -9.42 13.26 -5.95
CA LYS A 147 -10.83 12.97 -6.25
C LYS A 147 -11.12 12.78 -7.73
N GLY A 148 -10.18 13.18 -8.60
CA GLY A 148 -10.30 13.00 -10.04
C GLY A 148 -9.17 13.63 -10.84
N LYS A 149 -9.37 13.66 -12.16
CA LYS A 149 -8.40 14.10 -13.18
C LYS A 149 -7.79 15.49 -12.94
N ASP A 150 -8.58 16.47 -12.52
CA ASP A 150 -8.10 17.84 -12.32
C ASP A 150 -7.14 17.95 -11.12
N ASP A 151 -7.43 17.24 -10.03
CA ASP A 151 -6.54 17.17 -8.87
C ASP A 151 -5.24 16.46 -9.21
N LEU A 152 -5.33 15.37 -9.99
CA LEU A 152 -4.18 14.65 -10.50
C LEU A 152 -3.28 15.56 -11.36
N LEU A 153 -3.86 16.33 -12.28
CA LEU A 153 -3.11 17.28 -13.11
C LEU A 153 -2.46 18.38 -12.27
N ARG A 154 -3.16 18.93 -11.27
CA ARG A 154 -2.60 19.91 -10.33
C ARG A 154 -1.41 19.32 -9.57
N LEU A 155 -1.51 18.09 -9.10
CA LEU A 155 -0.43 17.41 -8.38
C LEU A 155 0.79 17.18 -9.28
N ILE A 156 0.57 16.69 -10.51
CA ILE A 156 1.65 16.48 -11.49
C ILE A 156 2.38 17.78 -11.81
N ARG A 157 1.64 18.89 -12.03
CA ARG A 157 2.24 20.20 -12.30
C ARG A 157 3.06 20.76 -11.13
N ARG A 158 2.70 20.42 -9.89
CA ARG A 158 3.48 20.80 -8.72
C ARG A 158 4.78 20.01 -8.60
N ASN A 159 4.78 18.77 -9.08
CA ASN A 159 5.90 17.84 -8.98
C ASN A 159 6.71 17.82 -10.28
N VAL A 160 7.55 18.85 -10.47
CA VAL A 160 8.37 19.03 -11.69
C VAL A 160 9.40 17.91 -11.88
N GLU A 161 9.86 17.30 -10.79
CA GLU A 161 10.81 16.18 -10.80
C GLU A 161 10.18 14.84 -11.21
N GLY A 162 8.86 14.80 -11.42
CA GLY A 162 8.12 13.60 -11.75
C GLY A 162 7.34 13.02 -10.58
N LEU A 163 6.27 12.30 -10.91
CA LEU A 163 5.37 11.65 -9.97
C LEU A 163 5.30 10.15 -10.30
N PRO A 164 5.72 9.25 -9.41
CA PRO A 164 5.59 7.81 -9.63
C PRO A 164 4.12 7.40 -9.75
N VAL A 165 3.76 6.59 -10.76
CA VAL A 165 2.38 6.10 -10.93
C VAL A 165 1.94 5.27 -9.74
N VAL A 166 2.85 4.50 -9.13
CA VAL A 166 2.57 3.65 -7.95
C VAL A 166 2.00 4.46 -6.78
N ASP A 167 2.40 5.72 -6.63
CA ASP A 167 1.97 6.60 -5.55
C ASP A 167 0.55 7.14 -5.71
N VAL A 168 0.04 7.17 -6.95
CA VAL A 168 -1.30 7.70 -7.28
C VAL A 168 -2.28 6.62 -7.71
N LYS A 169 -1.80 5.45 -8.13
CA LYS A 169 -2.62 4.35 -8.66
C LYS A 169 -3.72 3.89 -7.69
N ASP A 170 -3.50 4.05 -6.39
CA ASP A 170 -4.44 3.67 -5.33
C ASP A 170 -5.42 4.77 -4.91
N SER A 171 -5.33 5.97 -5.50
CA SER A 171 -6.08 7.15 -5.05
C SER A 171 -7.57 7.05 -5.39
N TYR A 172 -7.90 6.67 -6.62
CA TYR A 172 -9.26 6.40 -7.07
C TYR A 172 -9.26 5.37 -8.22
N THR A 173 -10.43 4.89 -8.63
CA THR A 173 -10.55 3.74 -9.54
C THR A 173 -10.10 4.01 -10.97
N SER A 174 -10.40 5.20 -11.51
CA SER A 174 -10.10 5.59 -12.90
C SER A 174 -8.77 6.33 -13.10
N VAL A 175 -7.86 6.31 -12.12
CA VAL A 175 -6.57 7.04 -12.19
C VAL A 175 -5.79 6.70 -13.45
N MET A 176 -5.74 5.43 -13.83
CA MET A 176 -4.98 4.97 -14.99
C MET A 176 -5.56 5.51 -16.30
N ASP A 177 -6.89 5.51 -16.42
CA ASP A 177 -7.58 6.04 -17.60
C ASP A 177 -7.40 7.55 -17.72
N ASP A 178 -7.46 8.26 -16.59
CA ASP A 178 -7.22 9.71 -16.54
C ASP A 178 -5.78 10.06 -16.89
N LEU A 179 -4.79 9.28 -16.44
CA LEU A 179 -3.39 9.45 -16.83
C LEU A 179 -3.19 9.27 -18.34
N LEU A 180 -3.84 8.25 -18.93
CA LEU A 180 -3.80 8.04 -20.38
C LEU A 180 -4.51 9.17 -21.13
N ALA A 181 -5.63 9.68 -20.63
CA ALA A 181 -6.31 10.83 -21.19
C ALA A 181 -5.44 12.10 -21.14
N LEU A 182 -4.77 12.36 -20.01
CA LEU A 182 -3.84 13.49 -19.86
C LEU A 182 -2.63 13.38 -20.79
N LYS A 183 -2.15 12.16 -21.04
CA LYS A 183 -1.10 11.89 -22.04
C LYS A 183 -1.62 12.16 -23.45
N ALA A 184 -2.82 11.70 -23.80
CA ALA A 184 -3.44 11.92 -25.10
C ALA A 184 -3.70 13.43 -25.36
N GLU A 185 -4.04 14.17 -24.32
CA GLU A 185 -4.17 15.64 -24.35
C GLU A 185 -2.81 16.37 -24.41
N ASN A 186 -1.69 15.63 -24.40
CA ASN A 186 -0.32 16.17 -24.36
C ASN A 186 -0.04 17.08 -23.17
N LEU A 187 -0.80 16.96 -22.08
CA LEU A 187 -0.58 17.74 -20.85
C LEU A 187 0.50 17.13 -19.95
N VAL A 188 0.85 15.88 -20.21
CA VAL A 188 1.68 15.05 -19.34
C VAL A 188 2.51 14.10 -20.19
N TRP A 189 3.75 13.82 -19.76
CA TRP A 189 4.57 12.75 -20.30
C TRP A 189 4.58 11.55 -19.35
N LEU A 190 4.27 10.38 -19.88
CA LEU A 190 4.34 9.11 -19.17
C LEU A 190 5.56 8.33 -19.68
N LEU A 191 6.58 8.20 -18.84
CA LEU A 191 7.82 7.49 -19.15
C LEU A 191 7.92 6.23 -18.31
N SER A 192 8.24 5.11 -18.95
CA SER A 192 8.51 3.87 -18.24
C SER A 192 9.97 3.80 -17.84
N ASN A 193 10.26 3.58 -16.56
CA ASN A 193 11.63 3.38 -16.10
C ASN A 193 12.04 1.92 -16.35
N MET A 194 13.05 1.71 -17.21
CA MET A 194 13.52 0.36 -17.55
C MET A 194 14.13 -0.39 -16.37
N ASP A 195 14.73 0.31 -15.40
CA ASP A 195 15.38 -0.33 -14.24
C ASP A 195 14.37 -0.69 -13.15
N SER A 196 13.39 0.18 -12.88
CA SER A 196 12.42 0.00 -11.79
C SER A 196 11.11 -0.65 -12.26
N GLN A 197 10.86 -0.74 -13.57
CA GLN A 197 9.57 -1.13 -14.17
C GLN A 197 8.37 -0.29 -13.69
N GLU A 198 8.65 0.85 -13.05
CA GLU A 198 7.64 1.78 -12.58
C GLU A 198 7.52 2.94 -13.56
N ASP A 199 6.30 3.27 -13.92
CA ASP A 199 6.03 4.42 -14.76
C ASP A 199 6.10 5.71 -13.92
N ILE A 200 6.71 6.75 -14.49
CA ILE A 200 6.83 8.07 -13.89
C ILE A 200 6.16 9.09 -14.80
N VAL A 201 5.38 9.96 -14.18
CA VAL A 201 4.53 10.96 -14.82
C VAL A 201 5.17 12.34 -14.65
N TYR A 202 5.44 13.03 -15.75
CA TYR A 202 6.02 14.38 -15.77
C TYR A 202 5.04 15.41 -16.34
N PRO A 203 5.02 16.64 -15.81
CA PRO A 203 4.22 17.71 -16.41
C PRO A 203 4.78 18.09 -17.79
N ASN A 204 3.89 18.24 -18.78
CA ASN A 204 4.25 18.82 -20.07
C ASN A 204 3.67 20.24 -20.18
N ASP A 205 4.52 21.23 -20.42
CA ASP A 205 4.06 22.61 -20.63
C ASP A 205 3.55 22.76 -22.08
N PRO A 206 2.27 23.13 -22.31
CA PRO A 206 1.75 23.34 -23.65
C PRO A 206 2.50 24.44 -24.44
N LYS A 207 3.20 25.35 -23.76
CA LYS A 207 4.04 26.36 -24.43
C LYS A 207 5.27 25.77 -25.12
N ALA A 208 5.70 24.57 -24.72
CA ALA A 208 6.84 23.88 -25.30
C ALA A 208 6.47 23.07 -26.56
N LEU A 209 5.20 23.05 -26.97
CA LEU A 209 4.75 22.27 -28.13
C LEU A 209 5.14 22.95 -29.45
N LEU A 210 6.35 22.65 -29.92
CA LEU A 210 6.80 23.00 -31.27
C LEU A 210 6.37 21.91 -32.25
N LYS A 211 5.27 22.15 -32.98
CA LYS A 211 4.86 21.26 -34.07
C LYS A 211 5.95 21.29 -35.15
N THR A 212 6.65 20.17 -35.30
CA THR A 212 7.73 20.00 -36.28
C THR A 212 7.36 18.84 -37.20
N ASP A 213 7.49 19.05 -38.51
CA ASP A 213 7.24 18.02 -39.52
C ASP A 213 8.25 16.88 -39.43
N ASP A 214 7.85 15.69 -39.84
CA ASP A 214 8.70 14.50 -39.72
C ASP A 214 9.93 14.57 -40.63
N ASP A 215 9.81 15.22 -41.79
CA ASP A 215 10.95 15.47 -42.70
C ASP A 215 12.02 16.34 -42.03
N LEU A 216 11.62 17.38 -41.30
CA LEU A 216 12.54 18.22 -40.53
C LEU A 216 13.21 17.43 -39.40
N LYS A 217 12.47 16.55 -38.71
CA LYS A 217 13.04 15.67 -37.69
C LYS A 217 14.04 14.69 -38.31
N GLN A 218 13.78 14.20 -39.51
CA GLN A 218 14.68 13.30 -40.22
C GLN A 218 15.96 14.02 -40.65
N VAL A 219 15.85 15.19 -41.25
CA VAL A 219 17.00 16.03 -41.64
C VAL A 219 17.85 16.38 -40.42
N TYR A 220 17.21 16.75 -39.30
CA TYR A 220 17.93 17.03 -38.05
C TYR A 220 18.72 15.81 -37.54
N LYS A 221 18.12 14.62 -37.59
CA LYS A 221 18.77 13.37 -37.16
C LYS A 221 19.87 12.89 -38.12
N SER A 222 19.72 13.16 -39.42
CA SER A 222 20.68 12.74 -40.45
C SER A 222 21.83 13.73 -40.64
N THR A 223 21.72 14.93 -40.10
CA THR A 223 22.79 15.93 -40.18
C THR A 223 23.87 15.56 -39.18
N ASP A 224 24.99 15.04 -39.69
CA ASP A 224 26.17 14.75 -38.87
C ASP A 224 26.88 16.05 -38.47
N LEU A 225 27.01 16.30 -37.16
CA LEU A 225 27.83 17.40 -36.66
C LEU A 225 29.30 16.99 -36.59
N PRO A 226 30.25 17.87 -36.97
CA PRO A 226 31.67 17.64 -36.77
C PRO A 226 31.97 17.32 -35.30
N ARG A 227 32.74 16.24 -35.07
CA ARG A 227 33.07 15.79 -33.71
C ARG A 227 34.00 16.74 -32.97
N ASP A 228 34.80 17.52 -33.71
CA ASP A 228 35.66 18.55 -33.14
C ASP A 228 35.02 19.94 -33.26
N PHE A 229 34.90 20.62 -32.11
CA PHE A 229 34.39 21.98 -32.01
C PHE A 229 35.24 23.00 -32.79
N VAL A 230 36.53 22.74 -33.01
CA VAL A 230 37.39 23.64 -33.81
C VAL A 230 36.98 23.66 -35.27
N ASP A 231 36.54 22.53 -35.82
CA ASP A 231 36.13 22.47 -37.22
C ASP A 231 34.73 23.07 -37.41
N LEU A 232 33.83 22.87 -36.44
CA LEU A 232 32.57 23.63 -36.33
C LEU A 232 32.79 25.15 -36.29
N GLU A 233 33.76 25.62 -35.48
CA GLU A 233 34.09 27.04 -35.38
C GLU A 233 34.59 27.62 -36.72
N LYS A 234 35.43 26.87 -37.44
CA LYS A 234 35.91 27.28 -38.78
C LYS A 234 34.78 27.34 -39.80
N GLU A 235 33.87 26.35 -39.81
CA GLU A 235 32.72 26.34 -40.71
C GLU A 235 31.76 27.50 -40.40
N LEU A 236 31.48 27.76 -39.11
CA LEU A 236 30.67 28.91 -38.70
C LEU A 236 31.29 30.24 -39.15
N LEU A 237 32.62 30.41 -38.98
CA LEU A 237 33.34 31.60 -39.44
C LEU A 237 33.33 31.74 -40.97
N LYS A 238 33.48 30.63 -41.71
CA LYS A 238 33.36 30.60 -43.17
C LYS A 238 31.97 31.05 -43.64
N MET A 239 30.93 30.72 -42.87
CA MET A 239 29.54 31.13 -43.10
C MET A 239 29.23 32.53 -42.52
N GLY A 240 30.21 33.24 -41.95
CA GLY A 240 30.04 34.58 -41.38
C GLY A 240 29.33 34.62 -40.02
N MET A 241 29.10 33.48 -39.38
CA MET A 241 28.52 33.40 -38.04
C MET A 241 29.60 33.40 -36.97
N LYS A 242 29.37 34.16 -35.88
CA LYS A 242 30.31 34.20 -34.74
C LYS A 242 30.13 32.93 -33.90
N PRO A 243 31.17 32.10 -33.71
CA PRO A 243 31.03 30.93 -32.88
C PRO A 243 30.83 31.30 -31.40
N ALA A 244 29.92 30.60 -30.71
CA ALA A 244 29.67 30.81 -29.29
C ALA A 244 30.82 30.29 -28.41
N THR A 245 31.52 29.25 -28.88
CA THR A 245 32.73 28.70 -28.26
C THR A 245 33.98 29.27 -28.92
N LYS A 246 35.03 29.47 -28.11
CA LYS A 246 36.37 29.95 -28.52
C LYS A 246 37.40 28.85 -28.32
N THR A 247 37.12 27.66 -28.85
CA THR A 247 37.92 26.44 -28.63
C THR A 247 39.26 26.53 -29.33
N ALA A 248 39.29 27.08 -30.55
CA ALA A 248 40.53 27.31 -31.29
C ALA A 248 41.49 28.25 -30.53
N GLU A 249 40.99 29.39 -30.06
CA GLU A 249 41.77 30.35 -29.25
C GLU A 249 42.28 29.70 -27.95
N ARG A 250 41.43 28.91 -27.26
CA ARG A 250 41.82 28.23 -26.02
C ARG A 250 42.88 27.15 -26.23
N ARG A 251 42.81 26.37 -27.32
CA ARG A 251 43.84 25.37 -27.66
C ARG A 251 45.15 26.05 -28.06
N ALA A 252 45.09 27.12 -28.84
CA ALA A 252 46.28 27.91 -29.19
C ALA A 252 46.94 28.50 -27.93
N ALA A 253 46.16 29.07 -27.03
CA ALA A 253 46.67 29.59 -25.76
C ALA A 253 47.26 28.48 -24.86
N ALA A 254 46.67 27.29 -24.81
CA ALA A 254 47.20 26.17 -24.03
C ALA A 254 48.54 25.62 -24.59
N LEU A 255 48.74 25.70 -25.92
CA LEU A 255 50.02 25.37 -26.55
C LEU A 255 51.10 26.43 -26.26
N MET A 256 50.72 27.70 -26.22
CA MET A 256 51.66 28.82 -26.00
C MET A 256 52.01 29.08 -24.53
N HIS A 257 51.04 28.90 -23.62
CA HIS A 257 51.18 29.23 -22.20
C HIS A 257 51.12 28.01 -21.28
N GLY A 258 51.02 26.79 -21.84
CA GLY A 258 50.77 25.57 -21.08
C GLY A 258 49.35 25.49 -20.51
N PRO A 259 48.96 24.37 -19.88
CA PRO A 259 47.64 24.22 -19.29
C PRO A 259 47.46 25.22 -18.14
N ILE A 260 46.55 26.18 -18.33
CA ILE A 260 46.13 27.09 -17.26
C ILE A 260 45.56 26.22 -16.12
N PRO A 261 46.12 26.26 -14.90
CA PRO A 261 45.61 25.47 -13.79
C PRO A 261 44.16 25.89 -13.54
N LYS A 262 43.25 24.91 -13.56
CA LYS A 262 41.85 25.13 -13.16
C LYS A 262 41.86 25.82 -11.80
N ALA A 263 41.34 27.05 -11.74
CA ALA A 263 41.19 27.76 -10.48
C ALA A 263 40.39 26.85 -9.55
N LYS A 264 41.01 26.43 -8.44
CA LYS A 264 40.35 25.61 -7.42
C LYS A 264 39.05 26.31 -7.05
N PRO A 265 37.90 25.61 -7.00
CA PRO A 265 36.66 26.23 -6.57
C PRO A 265 36.92 26.87 -5.21
N LYS A 266 36.75 28.20 -5.13
CA LYS A 266 36.81 28.93 -3.86
C LYS A 266 35.83 28.21 -2.94
N LYS A 267 36.34 27.52 -1.91
CA LYS A 267 35.52 27.05 -0.79
C LYS A 267 34.70 28.26 -0.37
N ARG A 268 33.37 28.21 -0.55
CA ARG A 268 32.49 29.17 0.11
C ARG A 268 32.84 29.06 1.58
N SER A 269 33.33 30.15 2.17
CA SER A 269 33.55 30.22 3.60
C SER A 269 32.21 29.92 4.25
N GLU A 270 32.09 28.73 4.83
CA GLU A 270 31.00 28.38 5.73
C GLU A 270 30.89 29.52 6.72
N LYS A 271 29.73 30.18 6.73
CA LYS A 271 29.46 31.29 7.63
C LYS A 271 29.73 30.78 9.04
N PHE A 272 30.79 31.30 9.64
CA PHE A 272 31.20 31.06 11.01
C PHE A 272 29.98 31.30 11.92
N ASN A 273 29.34 30.22 12.36
CA ASN A 273 28.25 30.29 13.32
C ASN A 273 28.80 30.91 14.61
N ARG A 274 28.04 31.84 15.19
CA ARG A 274 28.39 32.83 16.24
C ARG A 274 28.81 32.21 17.60
N ARG A 275 29.79 31.32 17.65
CA ARG A 275 30.26 30.70 18.89
C ARG A 275 31.76 30.44 18.97
N SER A 276 32.55 31.07 18.11
CA SER A 276 34.00 30.99 18.19
C SER A 276 34.56 32.28 18.78
N LYS A 277 34.74 32.17 20.10
CA LYS A 277 35.74 32.80 20.98
C LYS A 277 36.31 34.14 20.50
N LEU A 278 35.69 35.22 20.99
CA LEU A 278 36.22 36.58 20.95
C LEU A 278 37.46 36.66 21.86
N THR A 279 38.66 36.80 21.28
CA THR A 279 39.94 36.91 22.01
C THR A 279 40.32 38.35 22.36
N ASN A 280 39.34 39.25 22.55
CA ASN A 280 39.61 40.59 23.07
C ASN A 280 39.73 40.53 24.61
N ALA A 281 40.79 39.87 25.08
CA ALA A 281 41.18 39.80 26.49
C ALA A 281 42.09 40.96 26.94
N HIS A 282 42.46 41.86 26.02
CA HIS A 282 43.44 42.93 26.26
C HIS A 282 42.86 44.35 26.26
N MET A 283 41.53 44.50 26.21
CA MET A 283 40.84 45.80 26.21
C MET A 283 39.71 45.84 27.24
N PRO A 284 40.01 45.87 28.56
CA PRO A 284 39.00 45.86 29.61
C PRO A 284 38.22 47.19 29.75
N GLU A 285 38.77 48.30 29.26
CA GLU A 285 38.16 49.63 29.38
C GLU A 285 36.88 49.79 28.53
N LEU A 286 36.65 48.93 27.54
CA LEU A 286 35.45 48.95 26.69
C LEU A 286 34.18 48.44 27.39
N PHE A 287 34.29 47.92 28.63
CA PHE A 287 33.19 47.29 29.35
C PHE A 287 32.90 47.93 30.72
N GLN A 288 33.51 49.07 31.04
CA GLN A 288 33.15 49.86 32.21
C GLN A 288 32.08 50.87 31.80
N PHE A 289 30.85 50.63 32.29
CA PHE A 289 29.79 51.63 32.37
C PHE A 289 29.67 51.98 33.85
N ASP A 290 29.61 53.27 34.17
CA ASP A 290 29.44 53.81 35.53
C ASP A 290 28.25 53.18 36.28
#